data_AF-A0A2V2RSE6-F1
#
_entry.id   AF-A0A2V2RSE6-F1
#
_cell.length_a   1.000
_cell.length_b   1.000
_cell.length_c   1.000
_cell.angle_alpha   90.00
_cell.angle_beta   90.00
_cell.angle_gamma   90.00
#
_symmetry.space_group_name_H-M   'P 1'
#
loop_
_entity.id
_entity.type
_entity.pdbx_description
1 polymer ?
#
loop_
_entity_poly.entity_id
_entity_poly.type
_entity_poly.pdbx_seq_one_letter_code
_entity_poly.pdbx_strand_id
1 'polypeptide(L)'
;MTSKVTSIFDPAIVIPAIGESFKKLNPVHMFRNPVMFVTEVGAAITTVLMFTGSQGASFHFLLQITAWLWFTVLFANFAEAMAEGRGKAQADSLRKSRTQTFANRIKDAATTEKIPADALRKGDLVIVKAGELIPGDGDVIEGAATVDESAITGESAPVIREAGGDRCAVTGGTRVLSDVIKIRITSNPGETFLDQMISLVEGAKRQKTPNEIALTILLAALTVIFLVVLVTMKAFGMYL
;
A
#
# COMPACT_ATOMS: atom_id res chain seq x y z
N MET A 1 9.81 -4.86 24.76
CA MET A 1 10.42 -4.26 23.56
C MET A 1 9.85 -2.87 23.39
N THR A 2 10.69 -1.85 23.52
CA THR A 2 10.33 -0.44 23.45
C THR A 2 9.92 -0.07 22.03
N SER A 3 8.66 0.29 21.84
CA SER A 3 8.15 0.90 20.62
C SER A 3 8.95 2.16 20.32
N LYS A 4 9.86 2.10 19.34
CA LYS A 4 10.46 3.31 18.77
C LYS A 4 9.33 4.04 18.05
N VAL A 5 8.82 5.08 18.70
CA VAL A 5 7.93 6.07 18.06
C VAL A 5 8.69 6.59 16.85
N THR A 6 8.29 6.18 15.65
CA THR A 6 8.87 6.65 14.39
C THR A 6 8.71 8.16 14.35
N SER A 7 9.82 8.86 14.51
CA SER A 7 9.87 10.32 14.49
C SER A 7 9.35 10.82 13.14
N ILE A 8 8.67 11.97 13.16
CA ILE A 8 8.12 12.64 11.98
C ILE A 8 9.19 12.88 10.91
N PHE A 9 10.46 12.94 11.34
CA PHE A 9 11.66 13.17 10.53
C PHE A 9 12.56 11.95 10.42
N ASP A 10 12.01 10.72 10.41
CA ASP A 10 12.83 9.53 10.18
C ASP A 10 13.56 9.64 8.83
N PRO A 11 14.90 9.65 8.80
CA PRO A 11 15.68 9.74 7.57
C PRO A 11 15.31 8.65 6.56
N ALA A 12 14.83 7.49 7.04
CA ALA A 12 14.38 6.39 6.20
C ALA A 12 13.11 6.71 5.39
N ILE A 13 12.32 7.72 5.79
CA ILE A 13 11.11 8.18 5.09
C ILE A 13 11.41 9.46 4.29
N VAL A 14 12.17 10.39 4.87
CA VAL A 14 12.45 11.69 4.27
C VAL A 14 13.33 11.59 3.03
N ILE A 15 14.39 10.76 3.05
CA ILE A 15 15.31 10.64 1.92
C ILE A 15 14.62 10.05 0.67
N PRO A 16 13.84 8.96 0.76
CA PRO A 16 13.05 8.49 -0.37
C PRO A 16 12.01 9.51 -0.84
N ALA A 17 11.35 10.23 0.07
CA ALA A 17 10.35 11.22 -0.29
C ALA A 17 10.93 12.40 -1.07
N ILE A 18 12.17 12.82 -0.77
CA ILE A 18 12.90 13.80 -1.59
C ILE A 18 13.14 13.23 -2.99
N GLY A 19 13.64 11.99 -3.11
CA GLY A 19 13.86 11.37 -4.42
C GLY A 19 12.57 11.20 -5.24
N GLU A 20 11.46 10.89 -4.59
CA GLU A 20 10.14 10.77 -5.22
C GLU A 20 9.55 12.13 -5.62
N SER A 21 9.80 13.21 -4.87
CA SER A 21 9.28 14.54 -5.21
C SER A 21 9.82 15.05 -6.55
N PHE A 22 11.09 14.75 -6.85
CA PHE A 22 11.70 15.03 -8.16
C PHE A 22 11.18 14.11 -9.26
N LYS A 23 10.85 12.84 -8.97
CA LYS A 23 10.24 11.93 -9.97
C LYS A 23 8.81 12.34 -10.31
N LYS A 24 8.08 12.92 -9.35
CA LYS A 24 6.71 13.42 -9.54
C LYS A 24 6.61 14.71 -10.38
N LEU A 25 7.73 15.34 -10.72
CA LEU A 25 7.82 16.42 -11.73
C LEU A 25 7.54 15.95 -13.18
N ASN A 26 7.25 14.68 -13.40
CA ASN A 26 6.87 14.25 -14.73
C ASN A 26 5.47 14.81 -15.07
N PRO A 27 5.31 15.59 -16.15
CA PRO A 27 4.04 16.27 -16.49
C PRO A 27 2.88 15.29 -16.62
N VAL A 28 3.13 14.03 -17.02
CA VAL A 28 2.12 12.97 -17.12
C VAL A 28 1.43 12.69 -15.78
N HIS A 29 2.14 12.79 -14.66
CA HIS A 29 1.57 12.62 -13.32
C HIS A 29 0.81 13.89 -12.88
N MET A 30 1.32 15.07 -13.23
CA MET A 30 0.75 16.35 -12.79
C MET A 30 -0.56 16.72 -13.51
N PHE A 31 -0.86 16.18 -14.69
CA PHE A 31 -2.16 16.39 -15.35
C PHE A 31 -3.38 15.98 -14.50
N ARG A 32 -3.19 15.08 -13.51
CA ARG A 32 -4.27 14.69 -12.58
C ARG A 32 -4.54 15.73 -11.50
N ASN A 33 -3.62 16.68 -11.29
CA ASN A 33 -3.74 17.78 -10.33
C ASN A 33 -3.54 19.13 -11.03
N PRO A 34 -4.64 19.74 -11.53
CA PRO A 34 -4.56 20.92 -12.39
C PRO A 34 -3.92 22.15 -11.72
N VAL A 35 -4.07 22.32 -10.40
CA VAL A 35 -3.45 23.43 -9.65
C VAL A 35 -1.93 23.33 -9.71
N MET A 36 -1.41 22.13 -9.43
CA MET A 36 0.03 21.86 -9.42
C MET A 36 0.61 21.97 -10.83
N PHE A 37 -0.09 21.43 -11.83
CA PHE A 37 0.32 21.52 -13.24
C PHE A 37 0.45 22.96 -13.72
N VAL A 38 -0.52 23.83 -13.42
CA VAL A 38 -0.45 25.25 -13.82
C VAL A 38 0.74 25.96 -13.16
N THR A 39 1.02 25.63 -11.89
CA THR A 39 2.16 26.21 -11.16
C THR A 39 3.50 25.76 -11.76
N GLU A 40 3.62 24.48 -12.15
CA GLU A 40 4.81 23.95 -12.83
C GLU A 40 5.02 24.55 -14.22
N VAL A 41 3.97 24.65 -15.03
CA VAL A 41 4.03 25.32 -16.33
C VAL A 41 4.44 26.78 -16.16
N GLY A 42 3.91 27.46 -15.14
CA GLY A 42 4.33 28.80 -14.76
C GLY A 42 5.83 28.87 -14.42
N ALA A 43 6.32 27.95 -13.58
CA ALA A 43 7.74 27.86 -13.22
C ALA A 43 8.65 27.62 -14.44
N ALA A 44 8.22 26.74 -15.35
CA ALA A 44 8.93 26.45 -16.59
C ALA A 44 8.98 27.68 -17.51
N ILE A 45 7.85 28.38 -17.68
CA ILE A 45 7.78 29.61 -18.48
C ILE A 45 8.69 30.69 -17.87
N THR A 46 8.63 30.93 -16.56
CA THR A 46 9.49 31.95 -15.93
C THR A 46 10.97 31.57 -16.03
N THR A 47 11.31 30.28 -15.97
CA THR A 47 12.67 29.79 -16.20
C THR A 47 13.14 30.13 -17.62
N VAL A 48 12.32 29.87 -18.64
CA VAL A 48 12.64 30.22 -20.04
C VAL A 48 12.78 31.73 -20.21
N LEU A 49 11.88 32.53 -19.61
CA LEU A 49 11.94 33.99 -19.65
C LEU A 49 13.19 34.56 -18.97
N MET A 50 13.65 33.92 -17.89
CA MET A 50 14.88 34.29 -17.20
C MET A 50 16.10 34.21 -18.12
N PHE A 51 16.18 33.19 -18.98
CA PHE A 51 17.31 32.99 -19.90
C PHE A 51 17.17 33.75 -21.22
N THR A 52 15.95 34.00 -21.68
CA THR A 52 15.69 34.72 -22.94
C THR A 52 15.66 36.25 -22.77
N GLY A 53 15.66 36.76 -21.53
CA GLY A 53 15.80 38.18 -21.23
C GLY A 53 14.66 39.07 -21.72
N SER A 54 13.48 38.49 -21.99
CA SER A 54 12.56 39.07 -22.98
C SER A 54 11.66 40.22 -22.51
N GLN A 55 11.74 40.71 -21.25
CA GLN A 55 10.69 41.60 -20.70
C GLN A 55 11.17 42.79 -19.84
N GLY A 56 12.43 43.25 -19.95
CA GLY A 56 12.89 44.46 -19.23
C GLY A 56 12.87 44.36 -17.69
N ALA A 57 12.47 43.21 -17.12
CA ALA A 57 12.53 42.90 -15.71
C ALA A 57 13.95 42.53 -15.28
N SER A 58 14.35 42.93 -14.07
CA SER A 58 15.66 42.58 -13.51
C SER A 58 15.82 41.06 -13.41
N PHE A 59 16.98 40.54 -13.82
CA PHE A 59 17.33 39.13 -13.70
C PHE A 59 17.13 38.60 -12.26
N HIS A 60 17.51 39.39 -11.26
CA HIS A 60 17.35 39.03 -9.86
C HIS A 60 15.89 38.81 -9.46
N PHE A 61 14.97 39.60 -10.02
CA PHE A 61 13.54 39.46 -9.77
C PHE A 61 12.97 38.18 -10.40
N LEU A 62 13.36 37.88 -11.65
CA LEU A 62 12.94 36.66 -12.34
C LEU A 62 13.50 35.39 -11.68
N LEU A 63 14.76 35.45 -11.23
CA LEU A 63 15.38 34.37 -10.45
C LEU A 63 14.60 34.11 -9.16
N GLN A 64 14.25 35.17 -8.42
CA GLN A 64 13.51 35.05 -7.16
C GLN A 64 12.13 34.41 -7.38
N ILE A 65 11.36 34.87 -8.37
CA ILE A 65 10.04 34.28 -8.68
C ILE A 65 10.19 32.82 -9.10
N THR A 66 11.12 32.53 -10.01
CA THR A 66 11.34 31.17 -10.53
C THR A 66 11.76 30.21 -9.42
N ALA A 67 12.66 30.64 -8.52
CA ALA A 67 13.07 29.86 -7.36
C ALA A 67 11.89 29.56 -6.44
N TRP A 68 11.01 30.53 -6.17
CA TRP A 68 9.83 30.31 -5.35
C TRP A 68 8.81 29.37 -6.01
N LEU A 69 8.58 29.48 -7.32
CA LEU A 69 7.67 28.59 -8.04
C LEU A 69 8.19 27.14 -8.06
N TRP A 70 9.49 26.93 -8.30
CA TRP A 70 10.06 25.58 -8.20
C TRP A 70 10.02 25.04 -6.78
N PHE A 71 10.29 25.88 -5.78
CA PHE A 71 10.21 25.50 -4.38
C PHE A 71 8.80 25.05 -3.99
N THR A 72 7.75 25.79 -4.36
CA THR A 72 6.37 25.41 -4.04
C THR A 72 5.96 24.10 -4.71
N VAL A 73 6.35 23.88 -5.98
CA VAL A 73 6.09 22.63 -6.70
C VAL A 73 6.78 21.44 -6.01
N LEU A 74 8.08 21.57 -5.74
CA LEU A 74 8.86 20.53 -5.07
C LEU A 74 8.34 20.24 -3.65
N PHE A 75 7.96 21.27 -2.91
CA PHE A 75 7.44 21.14 -1.56
C PHE A 75 6.11 20.39 -1.53
N ALA A 76 5.19 20.68 -2.45
CA ALA A 76 3.92 19.95 -2.54
C ALA A 76 4.14 18.49 -2.94
N ASN A 77 4.99 18.21 -3.94
CA ASN A 77 5.35 16.84 -4.33
C ASN A 77 6.01 16.08 -3.18
N PHE A 78 6.84 16.76 -2.39
CA PHE A 78 7.46 16.19 -1.19
C PHE A 78 6.43 15.90 -0.09
N ALA A 79 5.50 16.82 0.18
CA ALA A 79 4.43 16.61 1.15
C ALA A 79 3.55 15.41 0.77
N GLU A 80 3.26 15.25 -0.53
CA GLU A 80 2.53 14.11 -1.06
C GLU A 80 3.31 12.80 -0.89
N ALA A 81 4.59 12.77 -1.29
CA ALA A 81 5.45 11.60 -1.14
C ALA A 81 5.64 11.20 0.34
N MET A 82 5.75 12.17 1.24
CA MET A 82 5.80 11.94 2.68
C MET A 82 4.51 11.31 3.22
N ALA A 83 3.35 11.77 2.74
CA ALA A 83 2.06 11.22 3.14
C ALA A 83 1.87 9.77 2.67
N GLU A 84 2.28 9.46 1.45
CA GLU A 84 2.22 8.11 0.87
C GLU A 84 3.26 7.17 1.51
N GLY A 85 4.49 7.65 1.73
CA GLY A 85 5.60 6.88 2.29
C GLY A 85 5.30 6.31 3.68
N ARG A 86 4.54 7.02 4.51
CA ARG A 86 4.09 6.52 5.82
C ARG A 86 3.12 5.35 5.71
N GLY A 87 2.13 5.46 4.82
CA GLY A 87 1.16 4.37 4.59
C GLY A 87 1.86 3.11 4.09
N LYS A 88 2.82 3.28 3.17
CA LYS A 88 3.62 2.17 2.63
C LYS A 88 4.53 1.54 3.68
N ALA A 89 5.20 2.33 4.51
CA ALA A 89 6.07 1.82 5.58
C ALA A 89 5.29 1.02 6.65
N GLN A 90 4.07 1.44 6.98
CA GLN A 90 3.19 0.72 7.90
C GLN A 90 2.64 -0.58 7.28
N ALA A 91 2.32 -0.59 5.99
CA ALA A 91 1.93 -1.81 5.28
C ALA A 91 3.10 -2.80 5.16
N ASP A 92 4.31 -2.31 4.85
CA ASP A 92 5.51 -3.13 4.71
C ASP A 92 5.94 -3.75 6.05
N SER A 93 5.74 -3.06 7.18
CA SER A 93 6.04 -3.62 8.51
C SER A 93 5.06 -4.73 8.89
N LEU A 94 3.77 -4.59 8.57
CA LEU A 94 2.77 -5.65 8.71
C LEU A 94 3.09 -6.84 7.80
N ARG A 95 3.50 -6.59 6.55
CA ARG A 95 3.90 -7.63 5.60
C ARG A 95 5.14 -8.40 6.05
N LYS A 96 6.12 -7.72 6.64
CA LYS A 96 7.32 -8.35 7.23
C LYS A 96 7.02 -9.12 8.52
N SER A 97 5.96 -8.75 9.23
CA SER A 97 5.49 -9.46 10.42
C SER A 97 4.63 -10.69 10.09
N ARG A 98 4.30 -10.97 8.82
CA ARG A 98 3.82 -12.30 8.43
C ARG A 98 4.93 -13.29 8.75
N THR A 99 4.74 -14.02 9.85
CA THR A 99 5.59 -15.09 10.30
C THR A 99 5.76 -16.08 9.16
N GLN A 100 7.02 -16.38 8.81
CA GLN A 100 7.37 -17.48 7.91
C GLN A 100 7.00 -18.79 8.62
N THR A 101 5.72 -19.16 8.55
CA THR A 101 5.25 -20.45 9.04
C THR A 101 5.81 -21.53 8.12
N PHE A 102 6.38 -22.56 8.72
CA PHE A 102 6.87 -23.72 7.97
C PHE A 102 5.84 -24.83 8.05
N ALA A 103 5.70 -25.57 6.95
CA ALA A 103 4.83 -26.72 6.84
C ALA A 103 5.65 -28.01 6.70
N ASN A 104 5.19 -29.08 7.33
CA ASN A 104 5.75 -30.42 7.14
C ASN A 104 4.92 -31.14 6.06
N ARG A 105 5.29 -30.96 4.78
CA ARG A 105 4.59 -31.58 3.64
C ARG A 105 4.98 -33.06 3.51
N ILE A 106 4.01 -33.93 3.32
CA ILE A 106 4.21 -35.35 3.01
C ILE A 106 4.47 -35.48 1.51
N LYS A 107 5.65 -36.01 1.14
CA LYS A 107 6.04 -36.19 -0.27
C LYS A 107 5.76 -37.59 -0.79
N ASP A 108 6.03 -38.59 0.03
CA ASP A 108 5.78 -40.02 -0.19
C ASP A 108 5.34 -40.64 1.15
N ALA A 109 4.72 -41.83 1.10
CA ALA A 109 3.93 -42.48 2.17
C ALA A 109 4.51 -42.49 3.62
N ALA A 110 5.77 -42.10 3.83
CA ALA A 110 6.36 -41.91 5.16
C ALA A 110 7.34 -40.73 5.30
N THR A 111 7.65 -39.97 4.25
CA THR A 111 8.66 -38.89 4.30
C THR A 111 8.03 -37.51 4.29
N THR A 112 8.33 -36.72 5.32
CA THR A 112 7.96 -35.31 5.41
C THR A 112 9.12 -34.40 5.06
N GLU A 113 8.87 -33.37 4.27
CA GLU A 113 9.81 -32.29 3.99
C GLU A 113 9.30 -30.97 4.61
N LYS A 114 10.23 -30.19 5.16
CA LYS A 114 9.90 -28.89 5.74
C LYS A 114 10.00 -27.82 4.66
N ILE A 115 8.87 -27.24 4.28
CA ILE A 115 8.79 -26.19 3.26
C ILE A 115 8.14 -24.92 3.83
N PRO A 116 8.42 -23.74 3.28
CA PRO A 116 7.68 -22.52 3.63
C PRO A 116 6.19 -22.68 3.30
N ALA A 117 5.31 -22.13 4.15
CA ALA A 117 3.86 -22.14 3.90
C ALA A 117 3.49 -21.51 2.54
N ASP A 118 4.21 -20.47 2.10
CA ASP A 118 4.00 -19.81 0.81
C ASP A 118 4.30 -20.71 -0.41
N ALA A 119 5.03 -21.81 -0.19
CA ALA A 119 5.34 -22.79 -1.23
C ALA A 119 4.28 -23.90 -1.34
N LEU A 120 3.36 -24.00 -0.37
CA LEU A 120 2.26 -24.96 -0.43
C LEU A 120 1.35 -24.66 -1.61
N ARG A 121 0.79 -25.71 -2.20
CA ARG A 121 -0.20 -25.62 -3.26
C ARG A 121 -1.41 -26.48 -2.92
N LYS A 122 -2.55 -26.15 -3.54
CA LYS A 122 -3.77 -26.95 -3.43
C LYS A 122 -3.48 -28.42 -3.77
N GLY A 123 -3.92 -29.32 -2.89
CA GLY A 123 -3.69 -30.76 -3.00
C GLY A 123 -2.50 -31.29 -2.21
N ASP A 124 -1.60 -30.43 -1.73
CA ASP A 124 -0.49 -30.84 -0.86
C ASP A 124 -1.03 -31.43 0.45
N LEU A 125 -0.37 -32.48 0.94
CA LEU A 125 -0.67 -33.09 2.24
C LEU A 125 0.34 -32.62 3.27
N VAL A 126 -0.13 -32.15 4.42
CA VAL A 126 0.73 -31.67 5.51
C VAL A 126 0.39 -32.36 6.82
N ILE A 127 1.41 -32.62 7.64
CA ILE A 127 1.26 -33.10 9.02
C ILE A 127 1.44 -31.92 9.96
N VAL A 128 0.48 -31.74 10.86
CA VAL A 128 0.54 -30.71 11.91
C VAL A 128 0.40 -31.40 13.26
N LYS A 129 1.34 -31.11 14.16
CA LYS A 129 1.37 -31.66 15.53
C LYS A 129 0.81 -30.68 16.55
N ALA A 130 0.39 -31.18 17.70
CA ALA A 130 0.04 -30.36 18.86
C ALA A 130 1.12 -29.30 19.16
N GLY A 131 0.68 -28.05 19.30
CA GLY A 131 1.51 -26.87 19.50
C GLY A 131 1.93 -26.14 18.22
N GLU A 132 1.75 -26.74 17.04
CA GLU A 132 2.08 -26.13 15.75
C GLU A 132 0.91 -25.29 15.20
N LEU A 133 1.25 -24.33 14.34
CA LEU A 133 0.28 -23.56 13.56
C LEU A 133 -0.10 -24.30 12.29
N ILE A 134 -1.38 -24.22 11.90
CA ILE A 134 -1.84 -24.74 10.62
C ILE A 134 -1.29 -23.83 9.51
N PRO A 135 -0.49 -24.35 8.56
CA PRO A 135 0.26 -23.52 7.61
C PRO A 135 -0.59 -22.92 6.48
N GLY A 136 -1.78 -23.47 6.22
CA GLY A 136 -2.71 -22.99 5.19
C GLY A 136 -4.08 -23.65 5.33
N ASP A 137 -5.08 -23.13 4.62
CA ASP A 137 -6.43 -23.69 4.68
C ASP A 137 -6.50 -25.07 4.05
N GLY A 138 -7.29 -25.95 4.65
CA GLY A 138 -7.40 -27.33 4.19
C GLY A 138 -8.50 -28.11 4.88
N ASP A 139 -8.57 -29.39 4.53
CA ASP A 139 -9.46 -30.36 5.16
C ASP A 139 -8.64 -31.44 5.87
N VAL A 140 -9.03 -31.82 7.09
CA VAL A 140 -8.47 -32.94 7.83
C VAL A 140 -8.86 -34.24 7.13
N ILE A 141 -7.86 -34.99 6.69
CA ILE A 141 -8.04 -36.28 6.00
C ILE A 141 -7.74 -37.48 6.92
N GLU A 142 -6.99 -37.27 8.00
CA GLU A 142 -6.66 -38.31 8.97
C GLU A 142 -6.41 -37.70 10.36
N GLY A 143 -6.91 -38.37 11.40
CA GLY A 143 -6.80 -37.93 12.80
C GLY A 143 -7.97 -37.05 13.25
N ALA A 144 -7.93 -36.71 14.54
CA ALA A 144 -8.82 -35.74 15.17
C ALA A 144 -8.00 -34.93 16.18
N ALA A 145 -8.22 -33.61 16.21
CA ALA A 145 -7.50 -32.70 17.09
C ALA A 145 -8.40 -31.54 17.51
N THR A 146 -8.03 -30.91 18.63
CA THR A 146 -8.66 -29.66 19.05
C THR A 146 -7.86 -28.48 18.52
N VAL A 147 -8.52 -27.51 17.91
CA VAL A 147 -7.90 -26.34 17.26
C VAL A 147 -8.37 -25.06 17.95
N ASP A 148 -7.42 -24.19 18.24
CA ASP A 148 -7.65 -22.83 18.72
C ASP A 148 -7.82 -21.88 17.52
N GLU A 149 -9.07 -21.47 17.29
CA GLU A 149 -9.46 -20.55 16.23
C GLU A 149 -9.60 -19.09 16.72
N SER A 150 -9.16 -18.79 17.95
CA SER A 150 -9.28 -17.45 18.56
C SER A 150 -8.65 -16.34 17.73
N ALA A 151 -7.61 -16.66 16.95
CA ALA A 151 -6.94 -15.73 16.05
C ALA A 151 -7.85 -15.22 14.92
N ILE A 152 -8.92 -15.95 14.59
CA ILE A 152 -9.81 -15.63 13.46
C ILE A 152 -11.24 -15.36 13.94
N THR A 153 -11.81 -16.24 14.76
CA THR A 153 -13.20 -16.11 15.23
C THR A 153 -13.32 -15.19 16.44
N GLY A 154 -12.23 -14.98 17.19
CA GLY A 154 -12.23 -14.24 18.45
C GLY A 154 -12.85 -15.01 19.62
N GLU A 155 -13.28 -16.26 19.40
CA GLU A 155 -13.79 -17.13 20.46
C GLU A 155 -12.65 -17.93 21.09
N SER A 156 -12.54 -17.88 22.42
CA SER A 156 -11.48 -18.57 23.17
C SER A 156 -11.74 -20.07 23.37
N ALA A 157 -12.89 -20.58 22.97
CA ALA A 157 -13.26 -21.99 23.14
C ALA A 157 -12.67 -22.82 21.98
N PRO A 158 -11.87 -23.86 22.26
CA PRO A 158 -11.23 -24.63 21.22
C PRO A 158 -12.24 -25.59 20.55
N VAL A 159 -12.12 -25.77 19.23
CA VAL A 159 -13.06 -26.52 18.40
C VAL A 159 -12.44 -27.84 17.94
N ILE A 160 -13.21 -28.93 17.97
CA ILE A 160 -12.75 -30.25 17.51
C ILE A 160 -12.87 -30.34 16.00
N ARG A 161 -11.77 -30.73 15.34
CA ARG A 161 -11.66 -30.96 13.90
C ARG A 161 -11.25 -32.41 13.67
N GLU A 162 -12.00 -33.12 12.83
CA GLU A 162 -11.83 -34.57 12.63
C GLU A 162 -11.96 -34.97 11.16
N ALA A 163 -11.33 -36.08 10.79
CA ALA A 163 -11.39 -36.62 9.44
C ALA A 163 -12.77 -37.20 9.09
N GLY A 164 -13.22 -36.98 7.85
CA GLY A 164 -14.36 -37.69 7.26
C GLY A 164 -15.76 -37.23 7.70
N GLY A 165 -15.87 -36.15 8.48
CA GLY A 165 -17.15 -35.54 8.87
C GLY A 165 -17.30 -34.09 8.40
N ASP A 166 -18.41 -33.45 8.78
CA ASP A 166 -18.72 -32.03 8.47
C ASP A 166 -17.76 -31.05 9.16
N ARG A 167 -16.95 -31.52 10.12
CA ARG A 167 -15.98 -30.71 10.89
C ARG A 167 -14.53 -30.88 10.43
N CYS A 168 -14.32 -31.31 9.18
CA CYS A 168 -12.98 -31.52 8.65
C CYS A 168 -12.25 -30.23 8.22
N ALA A 169 -12.97 -29.16 7.89
CA ALA A 169 -12.36 -27.92 7.43
C ALA A 169 -11.54 -27.21 8.53
N VAL A 170 -10.32 -26.79 8.20
CA VAL A 170 -9.39 -26.08 9.07
C VAL A 170 -8.83 -24.84 8.39
N THR A 171 -8.62 -23.79 9.17
CA THR A 171 -8.16 -22.49 8.67
C THR A 171 -6.70 -22.27 9.01
N GLY A 172 -5.92 -21.80 8.04
CA GLY A 172 -4.52 -21.43 8.20
C GLY A 172 -4.35 -20.31 9.23
N GLY A 173 -3.28 -20.39 10.02
CA GLY A 173 -2.98 -19.44 11.10
C GLY A 173 -3.61 -19.79 12.45
N THR A 174 -4.51 -20.78 12.51
CA THR A 174 -5.04 -21.35 13.76
C THR A 174 -4.04 -22.34 14.38
N ARG A 175 -4.17 -22.65 15.67
CA ARG A 175 -3.20 -23.49 16.40
C ARG A 175 -3.79 -24.84 16.77
N VAL A 176 -3.07 -25.92 16.49
CA VAL A 176 -3.46 -27.26 16.95
C VAL A 176 -3.07 -27.41 18.43
N LEU A 177 -4.02 -27.76 19.28
CA LEU A 177 -3.82 -27.92 20.73
C LEU A 177 -3.56 -29.37 21.14
N SER A 178 -4.20 -30.35 20.49
CA SER A 178 -4.09 -31.76 20.82
C SER A 178 -3.79 -32.62 19.60
N ASP A 179 -3.16 -33.78 19.83
CA ASP A 179 -2.96 -34.84 18.84
C ASP A 179 -2.19 -34.42 17.57
N VAL A 180 -2.27 -35.26 16.53
CA VAL A 180 -1.63 -35.04 15.24
C VAL A 180 -2.68 -35.25 14.15
N ILE A 181 -2.75 -34.30 13.22
CA ILE A 181 -3.68 -34.34 12.08
C ILE A 181 -2.94 -34.26 10.76
N LYS A 182 -3.45 -35.00 9.76
CA LYS A 182 -3.06 -34.82 8.36
C LYS A 182 -4.10 -33.97 7.66
N ILE A 183 -3.63 -32.91 7.02
CA ILE A 183 -4.47 -31.91 6.37
C ILE A 183 -4.15 -31.92 4.88
N ARG A 184 -5.17 -31.90 4.03
CA ARG A 184 -5.04 -31.65 2.59
C ARG A 184 -5.31 -30.17 2.33
N ILE A 185 -4.35 -29.46 1.77
CA ILE A 185 -4.48 -28.04 1.44
C ILE A 185 -5.54 -27.84 0.35
N THR A 186 -6.50 -26.95 0.59
CA THR A 186 -7.62 -26.68 -0.32
C THR A 186 -7.47 -25.39 -1.11
N SER A 187 -6.64 -24.46 -0.63
CA SER A 187 -6.43 -23.12 -1.20
C SER A 187 -4.97 -22.88 -1.58
N ASN A 188 -4.73 -22.14 -2.67
CA ASN A 188 -3.37 -21.70 -3.01
C ASN A 188 -2.98 -20.45 -2.18
N PRO A 189 -1.69 -20.11 -2.10
CA PRO A 189 -1.25 -18.86 -1.50
C PRO A 189 -1.89 -17.66 -2.22
N GLY A 190 -2.49 -16.74 -1.47
CA GLY A 190 -3.29 -15.64 -2.01
C GLY A 190 -4.80 -15.93 -2.08
N GLU A 191 -5.22 -17.17 -1.92
CA GLU A 191 -6.63 -17.59 -1.92
C GLU A 191 -7.10 -18.06 -0.53
N THR A 192 -6.23 -18.01 0.48
CA THR A 192 -6.60 -18.42 1.84
C THR A 192 -7.62 -17.47 2.45
N PHE A 193 -8.37 -17.90 3.47
CA PHE A 193 -9.34 -17.11 4.21
C PHE A 193 -8.70 -15.85 4.79
N LEU A 194 -7.49 -15.98 5.36
CA LEU A 194 -6.72 -14.82 5.82
C LEU A 194 -6.30 -13.91 4.67
N ASP A 195 -5.88 -14.45 3.52
CA ASP A 195 -5.57 -13.64 2.34
C ASP A 195 -6.83 -12.94 1.79
N GLN A 196 -8.00 -13.58 1.84
CA GLN A 196 -9.27 -12.98 1.45
C GLN A 196 -9.68 -11.87 2.41
N MET A 197 -9.61 -12.09 3.72
CA MET A 197 -9.83 -11.04 4.72
C MET A 197 -8.86 -9.87 4.52
N ILE A 198 -7.58 -10.16 4.29
CA ILE A 198 -6.56 -9.15 4.00
C ILE A 198 -6.89 -8.44 2.69
N SER A 199 -7.32 -9.15 1.64
CA SER A 199 -7.73 -8.54 0.37
C SER A 199 -8.99 -7.68 0.53
N LEU A 200 -9.89 -7.99 1.47
CA LEU A 200 -11.05 -7.16 1.76
C LEU A 200 -10.63 -5.88 2.50
N VAL A 201 -9.62 -5.97 3.37
CA VAL A 201 -9.08 -4.83 4.14
C VAL A 201 -8.09 -3.98 3.32
N GLU A 202 -7.27 -4.59 2.46
CA GLU A 202 -6.33 -3.93 1.55
C GLU A 202 -7.01 -3.47 0.25
N GLY A 203 -7.96 -4.28 -0.24
CA GLY A 203 -8.83 -4.01 -1.40
C GLY A 203 -9.96 -3.05 -1.09
N ALA A 204 -10.16 -2.70 0.19
CA ALA A 204 -10.50 -1.33 0.57
C ALA A 204 -9.31 -0.40 0.21
N LYS A 205 -8.94 -0.40 -1.08
CA LYS A 205 -8.14 0.66 -1.69
C LYS A 205 -8.75 1.92 -1.17
N ARG A 206 -7.94 2.78 -0.55
CA ARG A 206 -8.32 4.12 -0.16
C ARG A 206 -8.82 4.83 -1.42
N GLN A 207 -10.11 4.65 -1.71
CA GLN A 207 -10.79 5.44 -2.70
C GLN A 207 -10.76 6.85 -2.14
N LYS A 208 -10.46 7.81 -3.00
CA LYS A 208 -10.59 9.21 -2.64
C LYS A 208 -11.98 9.38 -2.06
N THR A 209 -12.04 9.93 -0.85
CA THR A 209 -13.34 10.14 -0.21
C THR A 209 -14.17 11.06 -1.10
N PRO A 210 -15.51 10.97 -1.10
CA PRO A 210 -16.35 11.84 -1.93
C PRO A 210 -16.01 13.33 -1.75
N ASN A 211 -15.63 13.72 -0.53
CA ASN A 211 -15.18 15.07 -0.22
C ASN A 211 -13.83 15.43 -0.88
N GLU A 212 -12.87 14.50 -0.93
CA GLU A 212 -11.59 14.69 -1.62
C GLU A 212 -11.78 14.87 -3.14
N ILE A 213 -12.69 14.10 -3.74
CA ILE A 213 -13.05 14.24 -5.16
C ILE A 213 -13.69 15.60 -5.42
N ALA A 214 -14.68 15.98 -4.59
CA ALA A 214 -15.36 17.26 -4.71
C ALA A 214 -14.38 18.45 -4.60
N LEU A 215 -13.48 18.42 -3.61
CA LEU A 215 -12.46 19.46 -3.44
C LEU A 215 -11.51 19.54 -4.65
N THR A 216 -11.09 18.39 -5.19
CA THR A 216 -10.22 18.35 -6.37
C THR A 216 -10.91 18.99 -7.58
N ILE A 217 -12.19 18.68 -7.81
CA ILE A 217 -12.98 19.26 -8.91
C ILE A 217 -13.18 20.77 -8.71
N LEU A 218 -13.46 21.22 -7.48
CA LEU A 218 -13.63 22.63 -7.16
C LEU A 218 -12.35 23.43 -7.46
N LEU A 219 -11.21 22.95 -6.98
CA LEU A 219 -9.92 23.60 -7.21
C LEU A 219 -9.53 23.61 -8.69
N ALA A 220 -9.85 22.53 -9.42
CA ALA A 220 -9.68 22.46 -10.86
C ALA A 220 -10.50 23.53 -11.58
N ALA A 221 -11.80 23.63 -11.27
CA ALA A 221 -12.70 24.59 -11.88
C ALA A 221 -12.24 26.04 -11.62
N LEU A 222 -11.86 26.36 -10.38
CA LEU A 222 -11.34 27.67 -10.03
C LEU A 222 -10.05 28.02 -10.78
N THR A 223 -9.15 27.04 -10.95
CA THR A 223 -7.91 27.22 -11.70
C THR A 223 -8.18 27.50 -13.17
N VAL A 224 -9.13 26.78 -13.79
CA VAL A 224 -9.51 27.00 -15.20
C VAL A 224 -10.12 28.39 -15.38
N ILE A 225 -11.03 28.81 -14.49
CA ILE A 225 -11.63 30.16 -14.51
C ILE A 225 -10.52 31.21 -14.39
N PHE A 226 -9.58 31.03 -13.46
CA PHE A 226 -8.45 31.93 -13.29
C PHE A 226 -7.58 32.05 -14.56
N LEU A 227 -7.28 30.93 -15.23
CA LEU A 227 -6.56 30.96 -16.51
C LEU A 227 -7.32 31.73 -17.60
N VAL A 228 -8.65 31.53 -17.71
CA VAL A 228 -9.48 32.26 -18.66
C VAL A 228 -9.43 33.76 -18.39
N VAL A 229 -9.52 34.17 -17.12
CA VAL A 229 -9.39 35.57 -16.70
C VAL A 229 -8.01 36.15 -17.06
N LEU A 230 -6.92 35.41 -16.84
CA LEU A 230 -5.58 35.88 -17.20
C LEU A 230 -5.41 36.08 -18.71
N VAL A 231 -5.92 35.14 -19.51
CA VAL A 231 -5.87 35.21 -20.99
C VAL A 231 -6.70 36.40 -21.49
N THR A 232 -7.92 36.58 -20.98
CA THR A 232 -8.78 37.70 -21.38
C THR A 232 -8.21 39.04 -20.94
N MET A 233 -7.67 39.16 -19.72
CA MET A 233 -7.04 40.39 -19.24
C MET A 233 -5.84 40.79 -20.11
N LYS A 234 -4.99 39.82 -20.49
CA LYS A 234 -3.89 40.06 -21.43
C LYS A 234 -4.39 40.56 -22.79
N ALA A 235 -5.47 39.97 -23.32
CA ALA A 235 -6.06 40.38 -24.60
C ALA A 235 -6.56 41.83 -24.56
N PHE A 236 -7.27 42.22 -23.50
CA PHE A 236 -7.70 43.60 -23.29
C PHE A 236 -6.52 44.58 -23.16
N GLY A 237 -5.48 44.20 -22.41
CA GLY A 237 -4.29 45.04 -22.23
C GLY A 237 -3.43 45.23 -23.48
N MET A 238 -3.58 44.39 -24.51
CA MET A 238 -2.93 44.58 -25.82
C MET A 238 -3.80 45.39 -26.80
N TYR A 239 -5.12 45.46 -26.56
CA TYR A 239 -6.05 46.21 -27.41
C TYR A 239 -6.18 47.68 -26.99
N LEU A 240 -6.07 47.96 -25.69
CA LEU A 240 -6.03 49.31 -25.13
C LEU A 240 -4.65 49.96 -25.33
#